data_AF-A0A1Q8CRY9-F1
#
_entry.id   AF-A0A1Q8CRY9-F1
#
_cell.length_a   1.000
_cell.length_b   1.000
_cell.length_c   1.000
_cell.angle_alpha   90.00
_cell.angle_beta   90.00
_cell.angle_gamma   90.00
#
_symmetry.space_group_name_H-M   'P 1'
#
loop_
_entity.id
_entity.type
_entity.pdbx_description
1 polymer ?
#
loop_
_entity_poly.entity_id
_entity_poly.type
_entity_poly.pdbx_seq_one_letter_code
_entity_poly.pdbx_strand_id
1 'polypeptide(L)'
;MCEVSVEIVFCEGWDPGTRSAVRPLPADTAAERDAGGEQYALLLTGERPLALVEVCWAANHAAVWRIDEQGRRDRRLELRRWPDGRLRVRELRQWAYESSAEAEFQAGRPAWRTPRWVAAYRPDGERTVSTGGWSGPDLELAVTSWPVPTPEGWPAVVAELLGEPVQASPAEDPAEVADPPLTAPWHPPVPLRPVHVREAFDEGARFEIDGGLVRVEVVDAGPLRLPTGSLVVADPDPWLADVAPFVETAPPGEYPVRLSVVRFADDPDHTRVAAAAVVLSDADPVVFDHAWRPGEQELLLGDGEFFGVGVDGGRVALVDASAGAAFAELVEGAYGEMTGWAHELAADGANLVSVESGWGDGSYPVWVGRDEQGRLTCFVVDFLLLAHARPAS
;
A
#
# COMPACT_ATOMS: atom_id res chain seq x y z
N MET A 1 -11.71 27.76 27.77
CA MET A 1 -11.86 27.04 26.50
C MET A 1 -13.35 26.80 26.33
N CYS A 2 -13.93 27.23 25.20
CA CYS A 2 -15.35 26.94 24.93
C CYS A 2 -15.44 25.45 24.57
N GLU A 3 -16.28 24.73 25.29
CA GLU A 3 -16.51 23.30 25.08
C GLU A 3 -17.43 23.14 23.87
N VAL A 4 -17.03 22.34 22.87
CA VAL A 4 -17.83 22.07 21.68
C VAL A 4 -18.78 20.92 22.00
N SER A 5 -20.08 21.23 22.07
CA SER A 5 -21.16 20.26 22.30
C SER A 5 -21.78 19.89 20.95
N VAL A 6 -21.71 18.60 20.57
CA VAL A 6 -22.19 18.08 19.28
C VAL A 6 -23.01 16.81 19.46
N GLU A 7 -23.74 16.43 18.42
CA GLU A 7 -24.44 15.15 18.34
C GLU A 7 -23.64 14.14 17.51
N ILE A 8 -23.78 12.85 17.84
CA ILE A 8 -23.24 11.73 17.07
C ILE A 8 -24.36 11.15 16.21
N VAL A 9 -24.23 11.26 14.89
CA VAL A 9 -25.12 10.63 13.92
C VAL A 9 -24.42 9.43 13.31
N PHE A 10 -24.84 8.22 13.65
CA PHE A 10 -24.37 7.00 12.99
C PHE A 10 -24.92 6.95 11.56
N CYS A 11 -24.13 6.48 10.59
CA CYS A 11 -24.49 6.51 9.18
C CYS A 11 -23.66 5.52 8.35
N GLU A 12 -24.01 5.36 7.07
CA GLU A 12 -23.21 4.58 6.12
C GLU A 12 -21.92 5.31 5.71
N GLY A 13 -21.88 6.65 5.80
CA GLY A 13 -20.72 7.46 5.45
C GLY A 13 -21.06 8.92 5.17
N TRP A 14 -20.26 9.57 4.33
CA TRP A 14 -20.36 10.99 4.03
C TRP A 14 -20.53 11.26 2.53
N ASP A 15 -21.46 12.14 2.19
CA ASP A 15 -21.63 12.63 0.84
C ASP A 15 -20.97 14.02 0.71
N PRO A 16 -19.83 14.14 0.01
CA PRO A 16 -19.15 15.43 -0.16
C PRO A 16 -19.93 16.42 -1.04
N GLY A 17 -20.87 15.94 -1.86
CA GLY A 17 -21.71 16.79 -2.72
C GLY A 17 -22.81 17.50 -1.93
N THR A 18 -23.51 16.77 -1.05
CA THR A 18 -24.55 17.33 -0.17
C THR A 18 -24.03 17.78 1.19
N ARG A 19 -22.80 17.41 1.55
CA ARG A 19 -22.15 17.69 2.85
C ARG A 19 -22.98 17.17 4.01
N SER A 20 -23.45 15.93 3.88
CA SER A 20 -24.35 15.31 4.84
C SER A 20 -24.03 13.83 5.05
N ALA A 21 -24.55 13.28 6.14
CA ALA A 21 -24.50 11.86 6.43
C ALA A 21 -25.29 11.06 5.40
N VAL A 22 -24.69 10.01 4.86
CA VAL A 22 -25.35 9.07 3.95
C VAL A 22 -26.10 8.03 4.79
N ARG A 23 -27.43 8.01 4.66
CA ARG A 23 -28.32 7.01 5.31
C ARG A 23 -28.02 6.84 6.80
N PRO A 24 -28.51 7.75 7.66
CA PRO A 24 -28.38 7.60 9.10
C PRO A 24 -28.86 6.23 9.59
N LEU A 25 -28.19 5.70 10.61
CA LEU A 25 -28.40 4.39 11.18
C LEU A 25 -28.86 4.53 12.64
N PRO A 26 -29.71 3.61 13.14
CA PRO A 26 -29.94 3.50 14.58
C PRO A 26 -28.64 3.15 15.33
N ALA A 27 -28.51 3.63 16.57
CA ALA A 27 -27.33 3.38 17.40
C ALA A 27 -27.07 1.88 17.62
N ASP A 28 -28.12 1.09 17.85
CA ASP A 28 -28.01 -0.36 18.03
C ASP A 28 -27.46 -1.06 16.78
N THR A 29 -27.87 -0.62 15.58
CA THR A 29 -27.35 -1.16 14.32
C THR A 29 -25.85 -0.85 14.15
N ALA A 30 -25.42 0.37 14.50
CA ALA A 30 -24.01 0.71 14.47
C ALA A 30 -23.18 -0.10 15.48
N ALA A 31 -23.73 -0.34 16.68
CA ALA A 31 -23.10 -1.18 17.70
C ALA A 31 -23.00 -2.66 17.27
N GLU A 32 -24.03 -3.20 16.62
CA GLU A 32 -24.00 -4.55 16.03
C GLU A 32 -22.93 -4.67 14.95
N ARG A 33 -22.83 -3.68 14.05
CA ARG A 33 -21.79 -3.64 13.01
C ARG A 33 -20.39 -3.52 13.59
N ASP A 34 -20.19 -2.66 14.58
CA ASP A 34 -18.92 -2.52 15.30
C ASP A 34 -18.50 -3.86 15.93
N ALA A 35 -19.42 -4.54 16.62
CA ALA A 35 -19.17 -5.84 17.23
C ALA A 35 -18.91 -6.94 16.18
N GLY A 36 -19.61 -6.90 15.04
CA GLY A 36 -19.43 -7.80 13.90
C GLY A 36 -18.18 -7.52 13.06
N GLY A 37 -17.53 -6.37 13.29
CA GLY A 37 -16.40 -5.88 12.51
C GLY A 37 -16.75 -5.37 11.12
N GLU A 38 -18.03 -5.13 10.87
CA GLU A 38 -18.53 -4.55 9.62
C GLU A 38 -18.19 -3.05 9.51
N GLN A 39 -18.38 -2.52 8.32
CA GLN A 39 -18.15 -1.10 8.07
C GLN A 39 -19.33 -0.23 8.53
N TYR A 40 -19.02 0.88 9.19
CA TYR A 40 -19.98 1.93 9.54
C TYR A 40 -19.26 3.26 9.73
N ALA A 41 -20.01 4.36 9.77
CA ALA A 41 -19.48 5.67 10.06
C ALA A 41 -20.29 6.39 11.13
N LEU A 42 -19.69 7.43 11.69
CA LEU A 42 -20.36 8.37 12.58
C LEU A 42 -19.92 9.80 12.27
N LEU A 43 -20.90 10.68 12.22
CA LEU A 43 -20.73 12.10 11.98
C LEU A 43 -20.91 12.85 13.30
N LEU A 44 -19.91 13.60 13.72
CA LEU A 44 -20.03 14.55 14.81
C LEU A 44 -20.48 15.89 14.23
N THR A 45 -21.68 16.33 14.60
CA THR A 45 -22.31 17.51 14.00
C THR A 45 -23.08 18.35 15.01
N GLY A 46 -23.12 19.66 14.79
CA GLY A 46 -23.93 20.63 15.53
C GLY A 46 -24.52 21.66 14.58
N GLU A 47 -24.22 22.94 14.77
CA GLU A 47 -24.55 23.99 13.77
C GLU A 47 -23.93 23.69 12.39
N ARG A 48 -22.80 22.99 12.39
CA ARG A 48 -22.11 22.49 11.20
C ARG A 48 -21.48 21.12 11.48
N PRO A 49 -21.23 20.31 10.44
CA PRO A 49 -20.42 19.10 10.55
C PRO A 49 -19.00 19.43 11.04
N LEU A 50 -18.51 18.66 12.01
CA LEU A 50 -17.21 18.90 12.64
C LEU A 50 -16.20 17.81 12.25
N ALA A 51 -16.60 16.56 12.36
CA ALA A 51 -15.74 15.42 12.06
C ALA A 51 -16.56 14.22 11.57
N LEU A 52 -15.95 13.41 10.72
CA LEU A 52 -16.46 12.12 10.28
C LEU A 52 -15.51 11.04 10.76
N VAL A 53 -16.02 9.96 11.31
CA VAL A 53 -15.25 8.76 11.61
C VAL A 53 -15.77 7.61 10.77
N GLU A 54 -14.87 6.92 10.10
CA GLU A 54 -15.12 5.73 9.27
C GLU A 54 -14.43 4.53 9.94
N VAL A 55 -15.14 3.42 10.12
CA VAL A 55 -14.66 2.27 10.90
C VAL A 55 -14.98 0.97 10.17
N CYS A 56 -14.00 0.07 10.03
CA CYS A 56 -14.17 -1.27 9.48
C CYS A 56 -13.14 -2.23 10.10
N TRP A 57 -13.56 -3.01 11.10
CA TRP A 57 -12.64 -3.89 11.83
C TRP A 57 -12.26 -5.16 11.07
N ALA A 58 -13.08 -5.61 10.11
CA ALA A 58 -12.71 -6.66 9.17
C ALA A 58 -11.44 -6.29 8.37
N ALA A 59 -11.20 -4.99 8.17
CA ALA A 59 -9.99 -4.45 7.53
C ALA A 59 -8.99 -3.83 8.53
N ASN A 60 -9.19 -4.03 9.84
CA ASN A 60 -8.39 -3.40 10.91
C ASN A 60 -8.29 -1.86 10.78
N HIS A 61 -9.30 -1.21 10.21
CA HIS A 61 -9.22 0.17 9.77
C HIS A 61 -10.14 1.09 10.57
N ALA A 62 -9.64 2.29 10.86
CA ALA A 62 -10.49 3.44 11.10
C ALA A 62 -9.84 4.71 10.56
N ALA A 63 -10.65 5.72 10.24
CA ALA A 63 -10.19 7.05 9.86
C ALA A 63 -11.03 8.12 10.55
N VAL A 64 -10.38 9.14 11.10
CA VAL A 64 -11.02 10.35 11.59
C VAL A 64 -10.72 11.48 10.62
N TRP A 65 -11.75 12.10 10.09
CA TRP A 65 -11.68 13.23 9.20
C TRP A 65 -12.12 14.49 9.92
N ARG A 66 -11.34 15.57 9.81
CA ARG A 66 -11.79 16.91 10.15
C ARG A 66 -12.54 17.50 8.96
N ILE A 67 -13.67 18.11 9.24
CA ILE A 67 -14.46 18.86 8.27
C ILE A 67 -14.22 20.36 8.52
N ASP A 68 -13.79 21.08 7.48
CA ASP A 68 -13.54 22.51 7.57
C ASP A 68 -14.84 23.34 7.55
N GLU A 69 -14.72 24.66 7.65
CA GLU A 69 -15.90 25.54 7.68
C GLU A 69 -16.67 25.59 6.35
N GLN A 70 -16.07 25.09 5.27
CA GLN A 70 -16.71 24.92 3.98
C GLN A 70 -17.32 23.52 3.84
N GLY A 71 -17.30 22.67 4.87
CA GLY A 71 -17.81 21.32 4.79
C GLY A 71 -16.93 20.37 3.97
N ARG A 72 -15.64 20.69 3.80
CA ARG A 72 -14.67 19.84 3.08
C ARG A 72 -13.87 19.04 4.08
N ARG A 73 -13.52 17.81 3.72
CA ARG A 73 -12.49 17.06 4.43
C ARG A 73 -11.13 17.69 4.16
N ASP A 74 -10.49 18.20 5.20
CA ASP A 74 -9.20 18.90 5.09
C ASP A 74 -8.06 18.21 5.83
N ARG A 75 -8.39 17.31 6.77
CA ARG A 75 -7.41 16.54 7.54
C ARG A 75 -7.94 15.13 7.79
N ARG A 76 -7.05 14.14 7.73
CA ARG A 76 -7.32 12.73 8.02
C ARG A 76 -6.31 12.19 9.03
N LEU A 77 -6.81 11.58 10.10
CA LEU A 77 -6.07 10.69 10.97
C LEU A 77 -6.46 9.26 10.64
N GLU A 78 -5.55 8.52 10.02
CA GLU A 78 -5.73 7.12 9.69
C GLU A 78 -5.16 6.23 10.78
N LEU A 79 -5.96 5.26 11.21
CA LEU A 79 -5.71 4.41 12.37
C LEU A 79 -5.79 2.93 11.97
N ARG A 80 -5.11 2.11 12.76
CA ARG A 80 -5.07 0.65 12.59
C ARG A 80 -5.32 -0.05 13.90
N ARG A 81 -6.18 -1.07 13.87
CA ARG A 81 -6.39 -1.99 15.00
C ARG A 81 -5.30 -3.06 14.94
N TRP A 82 -4.52 -3.14 16.01
CA TRP A 82 -3.41 -4.08 16.11
C TRP A 82 -3.84 -5.36 16.83
N PRO A 83 -3.13 -6.49 16.61
CA PRO A 83 -3.43 -7.77 17.27
C PRO A 83 -3.39 -7.72 18.80
N ASP A 84 -2.67 -6.75 19.38
CA ASP A 84 -2.63 -6.52 20.83
C ASP A 84 -3.86 -5.76 21.37
N GLY A 85 -4.87 -5.53 20.53
CA GLY A 85 -6.11 -4.85 20.90
C GLY A 85 -5.99 -3.34 21.02
N ARG A 86 -4.89 -2.74 20.53
CA ARG A 86 -4.71 -1.28 20.51
C ARG A 86 -5.03 -0.69 19.15
N LEU A 87 -5.61 0.51 19.17
CA LEU A 87 -5.71 1.38 18.01
C LEU A 87 -4.46 2.25 17.96
N ARG A 88 -3.77 2.31 16.82
CA ARG A 88 -2.58 3.15 16.63
C ARG A 88 -2.70 4.00 15.37
N VAL A 89 -2.09 5.18 15.38
CA VAL A 89 -1.97 6.03 14.19
C VAL A 89 -1.05 5.35 13.18
N ARG A 90 -1.48 5.32 11.91
CA ARG A 90 -0.64 4.98 10.75
C ARG A 90 -0.22 6.24 10.01
N GLU A 91 -1.15 7.16 9.77
CA GLU A 91 -0.90 8.35 8.97
C GLU A 91 -1.74 9.52 9.47
N LEU A 92 -1.14 10.71 9.56
CA LEU A 92 -1.84 11.97 9.64
C LEU A 92 -1.61 12.74 8.33
N ARG A 93 -2.67 13.13 7.65
CA ARG A 93 -2.62 13.85 6.38
C ARG A 93 -3.44 15.12 6.45
N GLN A 94 -2.90 16.21 5.89
CA GLN A 94 -3.63 17.46 5.72
C GLN A 94 -3.47 17.99 4.30
N TRP A 95 -4.58 18.47 3.72
CA TRP A 95 -4.62 19.17 2.46
C TRP A 95 -4.62 20.68 2.71
N ALA A 96 -3.91 21.43 1.88
CA ALA A 96 -3.94 22.89 1.92
C ALA A 96 -4.96 23.41 0.91
N TYR A 97 -5.91 24.20 1.38
CA TYR A 97 -6.82 24.97 0.54
C TYR A 97 -6.46 26.45 0.62
N GLU A 98 -6.19 27.08 -0.51
CA GLU A 98 -5.84 28.50 -0.64
C GLU A 98 -7.08 29.41 -0.57
N SER A 99 -8.26 28.87 -0.87
CA SER A 99 -9.52 29.63 -0.79
C SER A 99 -10.73 28.76 -0.46
N SER A 100 -11.82 29.41 -0.06
CA SER A 100 -13.11 28.78 0.18
C SER A 100 -13.81 28.29 -1.10
N ALA A 101 -13.34 28.71 -2.28
CA ALA A 101 -13.89 28.31 -3.57
C ALA A 101 -13.30 27.00 -4.10
N GLU A 102 -12.21 26.49 -3.50
CA GLU A 102 -11.59 25.25 -3.95
C GLU A 102 -12.43 24.03 -3.58
N ALA A 103 -12.53 23.09 -4.53
CA ALA A 103 -13.17 21.81 -4.31
C ALA A 103 -12.38 20.96 -3.29
N GLU A 104 -13.08 20.06 -2.60
CA GLU A 104 -12.46 19.06 -1.72
C GLU A 104 -11.37 18.28 -2.48
N PHE A 105 -10.21 18.10 -1.84
CA PHE A 105 -8.97 17.54 -2.37
C PHE A 105 -8.47 18.19 -3.67
N GLN A 106 -8.98 19.38 -3.98
CA GLN A 106 -8.80 20.07 -5.26
C GLN A 106 -9.14 19.16 -6.45
N ALA A 107 -10.29 18.48 -6.35
CA ALA A 107 -10.79 17.57 -7.38
C ALA A 107 -10.62 18.15 -8.79
N GLY A 108 -10.04 17.35 -9.69
CA GLY A 108 -9.66 17.76 -11.04
C GLY A 108 -8.21 18.22 -11.20
N ARG A 109 -7.46 18.41 -10.10
CA ARG A 109 -6.00 18.58 -10.16
C ARG A 109 -5.29 17.22 -10.08
N PRO A 110 -4.15 17.04 -10.79
CA PRO A 110 -3.32 15.86 -10.61
C PRO A 110 -2.82 15.76 -9.17
N ALA A 111 -2.87 14.56 -8.56
CA ALA A 111 -2.54 14.35 -7.16
C ALA A 111 -1.12 14.83 -6.77
N TRP A 112 -0.14 14.77 -7.66
CA TRP A 112 1.21 15.26 -7.43
C TRP A 112 1.32 16.80 -7.35
N ARG A 113 0.28 17.53 -7.77
CA ARG A 113 0.15 18.98 -7.63
C ARG A 113 -0.76 19.42 -6.48
N THR A 114 -1.44 18.48 -5.82
CA THR A 114 -2.33 18.81 -4.69
C THR A 114 -1.49 19.11 -3.45
N PRO A 115 -1.51 20.35 -2.94
CA PRO A 115 -0.74 20.73 -1.77
C PRO A 115 -1.15 19.91 -0.54
N ARG A 116 -0.18 19.19 0.03
CA ARG A 116 -0.41 18.30 1.16
C ARG A 116 0.79 18.21 2.08
N TRP A 117 0.49 17.85 3.32
CA TRP A 117 1.46 17.46 4.33
C TRP A 117 1.05 16.10 4.91
N VAL A 118 2.01 15.21 5.10
CA VAL A 118 1.79 13.85 5.59
C VAL A 118 2.81 13.54 6.68
N ALA A 119 2.35 13.05 7.82
CA ALA A 119 3.18 12.38 8.82
C ALA A 119 2.79 10.89 8.87
N ALA A 120 3.71 10.02 8.46
CA ALA A 120 3.56 8.57 8.59
C ALA A 120 4.14 8.13 9.93
N TYR A 121 3.42 7.30 10.67
CA TYR A 121 3.77 6.87 12.03
C TYR A 121 4.14 5.38 12.05
N ARG A 122 5.23 5.09 12.76
CA ARG A 122 5.61 3.74 13.17
C ARG A 122 4.80 3.33 14.41
N PRO A 123 4.70 2.02 14.71
CA PRO A 123 3.90 1.53 15.84
C PRO A 123 4.36 2.00 17.23
N ASP A 124 5.62 2.43 17.34
CA ASP A 124 6.24 3.01 18.54
C ASP A 124 5.96 4.52 18.68
N GLY A 125 5.33 5.14 17.68
CA GLY A 125 5.00 6.57 17.65
C GLY A 125 6.05 7.44 16.94
N GLU A 126 7.19 6.89 16.51
CA GLU A 126 8.13 7.63 15.66
C GLU A 126 7.45 8.00 14.33
N ARG A 127 7.74 9.20 13.80
CA ARG A 127 7.12 9.69 12.58
C ARG A 127 8.12 10.16 11.53
N THR A 128 7.76 9.99 10.27
CA THR A 128 8.44 10.62 9.13
C THR A 128 7.49 11.58 8.45
N VAL A 129 7.97 12.78 8.12
CA VAL A 129 7.17 13.83 7.49
C VAL A 129 7.54 13.95 6.02
N SER A 130 6.53 14.03 5.16
CA SER A 130 6.67 14.36 3.74
C SER A 130 5.70 15.47 3.35
N THR A 131 6.09 16.25 2.33
CA THR A 131 5.31 17.40 1.85
C THR A 131 5.19 17.36 0.34
N GLY A 132 4.09 17.92 -0.18
CA GLY A 132 3.92 18.19 -1.59
C GLY A 132 3.36 19.59 -1.76
N GLY A 133 4.11 20.51 -2.36
CA GLY A 133 3.63 21.87 -2.67
C GLY A 133 3.26 22.77 -1.49
N TRP A 134 3.38 22.30 -0.23
CA TRP A 134 3.08 23.06 0.99
C TRP A 134 3.90 22.51 2.16
N SER A 135 4.54 23.39 2.94
CA SER A 135 5.40 22.99 4.08
C SER A 135 4.64 22.32 5.23
N GLY A 136 3.32 22.47 5.26
CA GLY A 136 2.47 21.89 6.30
C GLY A 136 2.37 22.71 7.57
N PRO A 137 1.55 22.23 8.52
CA PRO A 137 1.27 22.91 9.79
C PRO A 137 2.26 22.53 10.91
N ASP A 138 3.20 21.60 10.64
CA ASP A 138 4.03 20.92 11.65
C ASP A 138 3.22 20.42 12.87
N LEU A 139 2.07 19.80 12.60
CA LEU A 139 1.17 19.32 13.64
C LEU A 139 1.74 18.06 14.29
N GLU A 140 1.92 18.04 15.60
CA GLU A 140 2.34 16.86 16.37
C GLU A 140 1.19 16.36 17.26
N LEU A 141 0.94 15.05 17.21
CA LEU A 141 -0.06 14.40 18.05
C LEU A 141 0.55 14.10 19.42
N ALA A 142 -0.15 14.49 20.48
CA ALA A 142 0.18 14.14 21.85
C ALA A 142 -0.15 12.66 22.16
N VAL A 143 -1.14 12.09 21.48
CA VAL A 143 -1.53 10.68 21.62
C VAL A 143 -1.52 10.01 20.25
N THR A 144 -0.83 8.87 20.16
CA THR A 144 -0.74 8.06 18.93
C THR A 144 -1.32 6.65 19.12
N SER A 145 -1.81 6.33 20.32
CA SER A 145 -2.39 5.02 20.61
C SER A 145 -3.48 5.04 21.66
N TRP A 146 -4.57 4.33 21.39
CA TRP A 146 -5.75 4.22 22.26
C TRP A 146 -6.14 2.75 22.47
N PRO A 147 -6.90 2.44 23.54
CA PRO A 147 -7.79 1.27 23.47
C PRO A 147 -8.76 1.44 22.29
N VAL A 148 -9.23 0.34 21.70
CA VAL A 148 -10.27 0.41 20.66
C VAL A 148 -11.53 1.03 21.26
N PRO A 149 -12.01 2.20 20.77
CA PRO A 149 -13.19 2.86 21.31
C PRO A 149 -14.46 2.06 21.02
N THR A 150 -15.45 2.15 21.90
CA THR A 150 -16.85 1.87 21.51
C THR A 150 -17.33 2.95 20.54
N PRO A 151 -18.47 2.76 19.84
CA PRO A 151 -19.02 3.77 18.94
C PRO A 151 -19.19 5.16 19.58
N GLU A 152 -19.54 5.24 20.87
CA GLU A 152 -19.69 6.49 21.61
C GLU A 152 -18.37 7.07 22.14
N GLY A 153 -17.28 6.30 22.11
CA GLY A 153 -15.96 6.68 22.62
C GLY A 153 -15.09 7.46 21.64
N TRP A 154 -15.50 7.55 20.37
CA TRP A 154 -14.77 8.26 19.31
C TRP A 154 -14.50 9.75 19.53
N PRO A 155 -15.33 10.55 20.25
CA PRO A 155 -15.02 11.94 20.54
C PRO A 155 -13.64 12.17 21.18
N ALA A 156 -13.12 11.21 21.95
CA ALA A 156 -11.79 11.29 22.54
C ALA A 156 -10.65 11.26 21.48
N VAL A 157 -10.82 10.49 20.40
CA VAL A 157 -9.86 10.43 19.29
C VAL A 157 -10.04 11.65 18.38
N VAL A 158 -11.28 12.09 18.17
CA VAL A 158 -11.58 13.31 17.40
C VAL A 158 -10.95 14.54 18.07
N ALA A 159 -11.04 14.65 19.40
CA ALA A 159 -10.45 15.75 20.16
C ALA A 159 -8.94 15.91 19.91
N GLU A 160 -8.21 14.79 19.77
CA GLU A 160 -6.79 14.80 19.42
C GLU A 160 -6.55 15.45 18.04
N LEU A 161 -7.35 15.08 17.05
CA LEU A 161 -7.22 15.63 15.69
C LEU A 161 -7.56 17.12 15.61
N LEU A 162 -8.55 17.55 16.39
CA LEU A 162 -9.01 18.94 16.43
C LEU A 162 -8.13 19.83 17.32
N GLY A 163 -7.45 19.26 18.31
CA GLY A 163 -6.66 20.00 19.30
C GLY A 163 -7.51 20.65 20.40
N GLU A 164 -8.77 20.25 20.55
CA GLU A 164 -9.70 20.75 21.58
C GLU A 164 -10.67 19.66 22.05
N PRO A 165 -11.14 19.71 23.32
CA PRO A 165 -12.09 18.73 23.84
C PRO A 165 -13.43 18.75 23.10
N VAL A 166 -14.00 17.56 22.86
CA VAL A 166 -15.30 17.38 22.22
C VAL A 166 -16.23 16.65 23.17
N GLN A 167 -17.36 17.29 23.53
CA GLN A 167 -18.47 16.63 24.21
C GLN A 167 -19.49 16.22 23.17
N ALA A 168 -19.87 14.95 23.16
CA ALA A 168 -20.86 14.46 22.22
C ALA A 168 -21.85 13.51 22.87
N SER A 169 -23.10 13.57 22.42
CA SER A 169 -24.15 12.62 22.77
C SER A 169 -24.74 12.00 21.50
N PRO A 170 -25.20 10.73 21.53
CA PRO A 170 -25.95 10.17 20.40
C PRO A 170 -27.14 11.05 20.01
N ALA A 171 -27.33 11.26 18.70
CA ALA A 171 -28.55 11.85 18.17
C ALA A 171 -29.74 10.90 18.37
N GLU A 172 -30.97 11.42 18.23
CA GLU A 172 -32.14 10.55 18.12
C GLU A 172 -32.04 9.65 16.88
N ASP A 173 -32.45 8.39 17.05
CA ASP A 173 -32.45 7.42 15.95
C ASP A 173 -33.34 7.91 14.77
N PRO A 174 -32.97 7.59 13.52
CA PRO A 174 -33.78 7.96 12.38
C PRO A 174 -35.17 7.33 12.45
N ALA A 175 -36.20 8.12 12.13
CA ALA A 175 -37.59 7.66 12.16
C ALA A 175 -37.88 6.50 11.18
N GLU A 176 -37.14 6.43 10.08
CA GLU A 176 -37.18 5.34 9.10
C GLU A 176 -35.77 4.85 8.80
N VAL A 177 -35.58 3.53 8.83
CA VAL A 177 -34.32 2.89 8.45
C VAL A 177 -34.37 2.62 6.95
N ALA A 178 -33.55 3.33 6.19
CA ALA A 178 -33.41 3.07 4.76
C ALA A 178 -32.69 1.73 4.52
N ASP A 179 -33.00 1.07 3.40
CA ASP A 179 -32.22 -0.10 2.96
C ASP A 179 -30.73 0.25 2.87
N PRO A 180 -29.80 -0.71 3.00
CA PRO A 180 -28.37 -0.47 2.75
C PRO A 180 -28.11 -0.02 1.30
N PRO A 181 -27.07 0.80 1.04
CA PRO A 181 -26.74 1.24 -0.30
C PRO A 181 -26.18 0.09 -1.14
N LEU A 182 -26.48 0.10 -2.45
CA LEU A 182 -25.91 -0.88 -3.39
C LEU A 182 -24.37 -0.79 -3.46
N THR A 183 -23.84 0.40 -3.20
CA THR A 183 -22.40 0.67 -3.14
C THR A 183 -22.13 1.50 -1.91
N ALA A 184 -21.18 1.07 -1.09
CA ALA A 184 -20.79 1.79 0.10
C ALA A 184 -20.23 3.18 -0.26
N PRO A 185 -20.51 4.22 0.53
CA PRO A 185 -20.03 5.58 0.24
C PRO A 185 -18.51 5.73 0.44
N TRP A 186 -17.86 4.77 1.10
CA TRP A 186 -16.42 4.68 1.28
C TRP A 186 -16.03 3.19 1.41
N HIS A 187 -14.74 2.91 1.26
CA HIS A 187 -14.17 1.58 1.45
C HIS A 187 -12.89 1.69 2.30
N PRO A 188 -12.62 0.71 3.18
CA PRO A 188 -11.33 0.66 3.86
C PRO A 188 -10.20 0.48 2.83
N PRO A 189 -8.97 0.90 3.17
CA PRO A 189 -7.83 0.76 2.29
C PRO A 189 -7.55 -0.71 1.99
N VAL A 190 -7.28 -1.01 0.73
CA VAL A 190 -6.83 -2.32 0.27
C VAL A 190 -5.41 -2.15 -0.25
N PRO A 191 -4.39 -2.62 0.49
CA PRO A 191 -3.01 -2.65 0.00
C PRO A 191 -2.92 -3.37 -1.35
N LEU A 192 -1.88 -3.05 -2.14
CA LEU A 192 -1.71 -3.65 -3.45
C LEU A 192 -1.77 -5.19 -3.34
N ARG A 193 -2.51 -5.80 -4.26
CA ARG A 193 -2.65 -7.25 -4.40
C ARG A 193 -2.01 -7.71 -5.70
N PRO A 194 -1.48 -8.94 -5.75
CA PRO A 194 -0.90 -9.49 -6.97
C PRO A 194 -1.98 -9.63 -8.04
N VAL A 195 -1.71 -9.12 -9.25
CA VAL A 195 -2.61 -9.23 -10.41
C VAL A 195 -1.82 -9.85 -11.56
N HIS A 196 -2.33 -10.95 -12.13
CA HIS A 196 -1.70 -11.71 -13.22
C HIS A 196 -0.28 -12.22 -12.93
N VAL A 197 0.17 -12.23 -11.68
CA VAL A 197 1.56 -12.61 -11.30
C VAL A 197 1.90 -14.04 -11.71
N ARG A 198 0.93 -14.95 -11.63
CA ARG A 198 1.09 -16.34 -12.08
C ARG A 198 1.09 -16.41 -13.61
N GLU A 199 0.08 -15.81 -14.21
CA GLU A 199 -0.19 -15.83 -15.64
C GLU A 199 0.90 -15.11 -16.45
N ALA A 200 1.66 -14.21 -15.81
CA ALA A 200 2.85 -13.59 -16.36
C ALA A 200 3.94 -14.62 -16.73
N PHE A 201 3.89 -15.84 -16.19
CA PHE A 201 4.83 -16.92 -16.51
C PHE A 201 4.20 -18.02 -17.38
N ASP A 202 3.04 -17.77 -17.97
CA ASP A 202 2.43 -18.65 -18.97
C ASP A 202 2.95 -18.29 -20.37
N GLU A 203 3.80 -19.16 -20.93
CA GLU A 203 4.38 -18.97 -22.26
C GLU A 203 3.29 -18.73 -23.32
N GLY A 204 3.38 -17.58 -23.99
CA GLY A 204 2.44 -17.18 -25.03
C GLY A 204 1.12 -16.59 -24.55
N ALA A 205 0.91 -16.39 -23.24
CA ALA A 205 -0.22 -15.64 -22.72
C ALA A 205 -0.30 -14.24 -23.34
N ARG A 206 -1.53 -13.71 -23.47
CA ARG A 206 -1.79 -12.44 -24.15
C ARG A 206 -2.57 -11.49 -23.27
N PHE A 207 -2.18 -10.24 -23.33
CA PHE A 207 -2.76 -9.19 -22.51
C PHE A 207 -2.95 -7.90 -23.31
N GLU A 208 -4.07 -7.22 -23.11
CA GLU A 208 -4.23 -5.82 -23.50
C GLU A 208 -3.71 -4.93 -22.36
N ILE A 209 -2.73 -4.08 -22.66
CA ILE A 209 -2.19 -3.05 -21.75
C ILE A 209 -2.32 -1.66 -22.37
N ASP A 210 -2.05 -0.62 -21.57
CA ASP A 210 -1.83 0.73 -22.08
C ASP A 210 -0.58 0.73 -22.99
N GLY A 211 -0.81 0.74 -24.30
CA GLY A 211 0.24 0.63 -25.30
C GLY A 211 -0.01 -0.46 -26.34
N GLY A 212 -0.96 -1.37 -26.12
CA GLY A 212 -1.40 -2.35 -27.12
C GLY A 212 -1.50 -3.78 -26.62
N LEU A 213 -1.66 -4.70 -27.56
CA LEU A 213 -1.66 -6.14 -27.30
C LEU A 213 -0.22 -6.61 -27.09
N VAL A 214 0.03 -7.30 -25.99
CA VAL A 214 1.32 -7.93 -25.71
C VAL A 214 1.20 -9.45 -25.58
N ARG A 215 2.30 -10.14 -25.88
CA ARG A 215 2.45 -11.59 -25.68
C ARG A 215 3.61 -11.87 -24.73
N VAL A 216 3.40 -12.78 -23.78
CA VAL A 216 4.42 -13.27 -22.85
C VAL A 216 5.36 -14.25 -23.54
N GLU A 217 6.65 -14.08 -23.30
CA GLU A 217 7.76 -15.02 -23.54
C GLU A 217 8.47 -15.26 -22.21
N VAL A 218 8.64 -16.53 -21.83
CA VAL A 218 9.34 -16.92 -20.60
C VAL A 218 10.79 -17.25 -20.93
N VAL A 219 11.71 -16.50 -20.33
CA VAL A 219 13.15 -16.59 -20.62
C VAL A 219 13.92 -17.07 -19.39
N ASP A 220 14.86 -17.99 -19.58
CA ASP A 220 15.80 -18.41 -18.54
C ASP A 220 16.93 -17.37 -18.43
N ALA A 221 17.08 -16.76 -17.25
CA ALA A 221 18.11 -15.77 -16.94
C ALA A 221 19.34 -16.37 -16.21
N GLY A 222 19.44 -17.70 -16.17
CA GLY A 222 20.50 -18.41 -15.49
C GLY A 222 20.21 -18.67 -14.01
N PRO A 223 21.14 -19.33 -13.30
CA PRO A 223 20.99 -19.65 -11.90
C PRO A 223 21.33 -18.45 -11.00
N LEU A 224 20.59 -18.30 -9.91
CA LEU A 224 20.95 -17.49 -8.74
C LEU A 224 21.46 -18.41 -7.63
N ARG A 225 22.63 -18.11 -7.09
CA ARG A 225 23.26 -18.84 -6.00
C ARG A 225 22.90 -18.20 -4.67
N LEU A 226 22.20 -18.94 -3.82
CA LEU A 226 21.79 -18.53 -2.48
C LEU A 226 22.51 -19.41 -1.43
N PRO A 227 23.79 -19.16 -1.12
CA PRO A 227 24.55 -19.96 -0.14
C PRO A 227 23.96 -19.93 1.29
N THR A 228 23.18 -18.89 1.65
CA THR A 228 22.46 -18.84 2.93
C THR A 228 20.96 -19.01 2.77
N GLY A 229 20.45 -18.87 1.54
CA GLY A 229 19.01 -18.88 1.27
C GLY A 229 18.32 -17.55 1.56
N SER A 230 19.07 -16.52 1.98
CA SER A 230 18.52 -15.21 2.35
C SER A 230 18.57 -14.27 1.14
N LEU A 231 17.42 -14.03 0.52
CA LEU A 231 17.33 -13.22 -0.70
C LEU A 231 17.26 -11.71 -0.38
N VAL A 232 18.12 -10.94 -1.03
CA VAL A 232 18.04 -9.48 -1.14
C VAL A 232 17.62 -9.13 -2.57
N VAL A 233 16.68 -8.20 -2.68
CA VAL A 233 16.25 -7.58 -3.94
C VAL A 233 16.30 -6.07 -3.77
N ALA A 234 17.02 -5.38 -4.65
CA ALA A 234 17.30 -3.96 -4.58
C ALA A 234 17.76 -3.42 -5.94
N ASP A 235 17.88 -2.10 -6.10
CA ASP A 235 18.69 -1.53 -7.19
C ASP A 235 20.13 -2.07 -7.11
N PRO A 236 20.78 -2.46 -8.24
CA PRO A 236 22.22 -2.71 -8.28
C PRO A 236 23.03 -1.46 -7.96
N ASP A 237 23.19 -1.19 -6.67
CA ASP A 237 23.98 -0.07 -6.12
C ASP A 237 25.07 -0.53 -5.12
N PRO A 238 26.07 0.32 -4.81
CA PRO A 238 27.08 0.02 -3.80
C PRO A 238 26.53 -0.28 -2.39
N TRP A 239 25.31 0.17 -2.07
CA TRP A 239 24.67 -0.01 -0.78
C TRP A 239 23.86 -1.31 -0.66
N LEU A 240 24.00 -2.26 -1.60
CA LEU A 240 23.32 -3.57 -1.54
C LEU A 240 23.47 -4.29 -0.20
N ALA A 241 24.62 -4.15 0.47
CA ALA A 241 24.88 -4.76 1.77
C ALA A 241 24.05 -4.17 2.93
N ASP A 242 23.52 -2.96 2.77
CA ASP A 242 22.71 -2.27 3.77
C ASP A 242 21.21 -2.62 3.65
N VAL A 243 20.81 -3.30 2.57
CA VAL A 243 19.43 -3.70 2.33
C VAL A 243 19.12 -4.98 3.10
N ALA A 244 18.11 -4.93 3.97
CA ALA A 244 17.67 -6.09 4.71
C ALA A 244 17.12 -7.17 3.75
N PRO A 245 17.47 -8.45 3.94
CA PRO A 245 16.86 -9.54 3.18
C PRO A 245 15.39 -9.71 3.55
N PHE A 246 14.66 -10.43 2.71
CA PHE A 246 13.32 -10.88 3.05
C PHE A 246 13.34 -11.83 4.25
N VAL A 247 12.22 -11.85 5.00
CA VAL A 247 12.03 -12.71 6.18
C VAL A 247 11.93 -14.18 5.77
N GLU A 248 11.28 -14.46 4.64
CA GLU A 248 11.20 -15.80 4.07
C GLU A 248 12.57 -16.20 3.51
N THR A 249 13.00 -17.43 3.81
CA THR A 249 14.28 -17.95 3.33
C THR A 249 14.08 -19.21 2.49
N ALA A 250 14.90 -19.34 1.47
CA ALA A 250 15.05 -20.58 0.72
C ALA A 250 16.00 -21.54 1.47
N PRO A 251 15.96 -22.85 1.20
CA PRO A 251 17.11 -23.69 1.48
C PRO A 251 18.37 -23.14 0.77
N PRO A 252 19.58 -23.32 1.33
CA PRO A 252 20.80 -23.01 0.58
C PRO A 252 20.88 -23.80 -0.72
N GLY A 253 21.18 -23.14 -1.84
CA GLY A 253 21.19 -23.80 -3.14
C GLY A 253 21.38 -22.87 -4.34
N GLU A 254 21.25 -23.45 -5.53
CA GLU A 254 21.22 -22.72 -6.81
C GLU A 254 19.83 -22.83 -7.41
N TYR A 255 19.24 -21.71 -7.80
CA TYR A 255 17.84 -21.60 -8.20
C TYR A 255 17.71 -20.89 -9.54
N PRO A 256 16.94 -21.41 -10.51
CA PRO A 256 16.77 -20.75 -11.79
C PRO A 256 16.01 -19.43 -11.63
N VAL A 257 16.51 -18.39 -12.30
CA VAL A 257 15.80 -17.13 -12.49
C VAL A 257 15.05 -17.19 -13.81
N ARG A 258 13.74 -16.98 -13.78
CA ARG A 258 12.89 -16.89 -14.97
C ARG A 258 12.41 -15.46 -15.15
N LEU A 259 12.45 -14.96 -16.37
CA LEU A 259 11.88 -13.67 -16.73
C LEU A 259 10.57 -13.86 -17.47
N SER A 260 9.58 -13.05 -17.12
CA SER A 260 8.44 -12.77 -17.98
C SER A 260 8.80 -11.59 -18.87
N VAL A 261 8.98 -11.84 -20.17
CA VAL A 261 9.24 -10.80 -21.16
C VAL A 261 7.99 -10.61 -21.99
N VAL A 262 7.44 -9.40 -22.01
CA VAL A 262 6.32 -9.06 -22.89
C VAL A 262 6.84 -8.49 -24.20
N ARG A 263 6.28 -8.98 -25.32
CA ARG A 263 6.51 -8.46 -26.67
C ARG A 263 5.27 -7.76 -27.18
N PHE A 264 5.44 -6.56 -27.72
CA PHE A 264 4.35 -5.82 -28.33
C PHE A 264 3.98 -6.42 -29.69
N ALA A 265 2.70 -6.63 -29.95
CA ALA A 265 2.23 -7.30 -31.16
C ALA A 265 2.41 -6.44 -32.43
N ASP A 266 2.39 -5.12 -32.28
CA ASP A 266 2.59 -4.14 -33.35
C ASP A 266 4.08 -3.83 -33.62
N ASP A 267 4.94 -4.01 -32.61
CA ASP A 267 6.40 -3.93 -32.73
C ASP A 267 7.07 -5.08 -31.95
N PRO A 268 7.38 -6.22 -32.61
CA PRO A 268 7.97 -7.38 -31.94
C PRO A 268 9.37 -7.17 -31.34
N ASP A 269 10.09 -6.14 -31.79
CA ASP A 269 11.40 -5.76 -31.25
C ASP A 269 11.24 -4.90 -29.98
N HIS A 270 10.07 -4.31 -29.77
CA HIS A 270 9.72 -3.67 -28.52
C HIS A 270 9.38 -4.74 -27.48
N THR A 271 10.31 -4.93 -26.55
CA THR A 271 10.17 -5.86 -25.42
C THR A 271 10.33 -5.18 -24.09
N ARG A 272 9.69 -5.72 -23.05
CA ARG A 272 9.88 -5.29 -21.66
C ARG A 272 9.86 -6.49 -20.74
N VAL A 273 10.66 -6.46 -19.68
CA VAL A 273 10.56 -7.46 -18.61
C VAL A 273 9.37 -7.08 -17.71
N ALA A 274 8.33 -7.91 -17.68
CA ALA A 274 7.14 -7.69 -16.86
C ALA A 274 7.31 -8.22 -15.43
N ALA A 275 8.08 -9.29 -15.25
CA ALA A 275 8.40 -9.85 -13.93
C ALA A 275 9.68 -10.70 -13.96
N ALA A 276 10.28 -10.91 -12.79
CA ALA A 276 11.40 -11.83 -12.59
C ALA A 276 11.12 -12.77 -11.41
N ALA A 277 11.23 -14.08 -11.62
CA ALA A 277 10.97 -15.11 -10.62
C ALA A 277 12.24 -15.87 -10.24
N VAL A 278 12.55 -15.95 -8.94
CA VAL A 278 13.50 -16.93 -8.38
C VAL A 278 12.70 -18.18 -8.04
N VAL A 279 12.88 -19.26 -8.80
CA VAL A 279 12.08 -20.49 -8.66
C VAL A 279 12.76 -21.46 -7.72
N LEU A 280 12.12 -21.76 -6.58
CA LEU A 280 12.68 -22.59 -5.51
C LEU A 280 12.26 -24.05 -5.58
N SER A 281 11.15 -24.35 -6.28
CA SER A 281 10.63 -25.70 -6.46
C SER A 281 9.79 -25.79 -7.74
N ASP A 282 9.58 -27.01 -8.24
CA ASP A 282 8.71 -27.28 -9.39
C ASP A 282 7.20 -27.30 -9.04
N ALA A 283 6.82 -27.01 -7.80
CA ALA A 283 5.42 -26.96 -7.39
C ALA A 283 4.75 -25.65 -7.83
N ASP A 284 3.51 -25.75 -8.32
CA ASP A 284 2.75 -24.59 -8.80
C ASP A 284 2.37 -23.66 -7.64
N PRO A 285 2.68 -22.34 -7.72
CA PRO A 285 2.14 -21.37 -6.77
C PRO A 285 0.63 -21.18 -7.00
N VAL A 286 -0.15 -21.31 -5.92
CA VAL A 286 -1.61 -21.07 -5.91
C VAL A 286 -1.99 -19.83 -5.10
N VAL A 287 -1.10 -19.34 -4.24
CA VAL A 287 -1.27 -18.11 -3.47
C VAL A 287 0.00 -17.27 -3.57
N PHE A 288 -0.18 -15.95 -3.64
CA PHE A 288 0.90 -14.97 -3.60
C PHE A 288 0.65 -13.99 -2.46
N ASP A 289 1.63 -13.86 -1.56
CA ASP A 289 1.65 -12.89 -0.47
C ASP A 289 2.81 -11.90 -0.68
N HIS A 290 2.81 -10.77 0.03
CA HIS A 290 3.96 -9.85 0.03
C HIS A 290 5.21 -10.52 0.61
N ALA A 291 6.36 -10.29 -0.03
CA ALA A 291 7.66 -10.61 0.54
C ALA A 291 8.06 -9.53 1.54
N TRP A 292 7.91 -9.81 2.83
CA TRP A 292 8.23 -8.85 3.89
C TRP A 292 9.71 -8.81 4.22
N ARG A 293 10.23 -7.61 4.51
CA ARG A 293 11.47 -7.41 5.27
C ARG A 293 11.17 -7.25 6.77
N PRO A 294 12.18 -7.37 7.65
CA PRO A 294 11.99 -7.18 9.08
C PRO A 294 11.29 -5.86 9.43
N GLY A 295 10.14 -5.95 10.11
CA GLY A 295 9.34 -4.80 10.53
C GLY A 295 8.27 -4.34 9.54
N GLU A 296 8.30 -4.82 8.30
CA GLU A 296 7.25 -4.60 7.32
C GLU A 296 6.03 -5.49 7.61
N GLN A 297 4.84 -4.96 7.38
CA GLN A 297 3.58 -5.68 7.51
C GLN A 297 2.42 -4.90 6.88
N GLU A 298 1.36 -5.63 6.55
CA GLU A 298 0.18 -5.07 5.88
C GLU A 298 -0.50 -3.93 6.64
N LEU A 299 -0.51 -3.96 7.98
CA LEU A 299 -1.12 -2.89 8.79
C LEU A 299 -0.48 -1.52 8.57
N LEU A 300 0.73 -1.45 8.03
CA LEU A 300 1.41 -0.19 7.74
C LEU A 300 1.03 0.40 6.36
N LEU A 301 0.34 -0.38 5.52
CA LEU A 301 -0.02 0.00 4.15
C LEU A 301 -1.41 0.65 4.08
N GLY A 302 -1.50 1.69 3.27
CA GLY A 302 -2.74 2.31 2.81
C GLY A 302 -3.30 1.65 1.54
N ASP A 303 -4.27 2.33 0.93
CA ASP A 303 -4.94 1.86 -0.28
C ASP A 303 -3.98 1.85 -1.48
N GLY A 304 -3.86 0.71 -2.16
CA GLY A 304 -2.93 0.49 -3.27
C GLY A 304 -1.45 0.56 -2.89
N GLU A 305 -1.10 0.77 -1.61
CA GLU A 305 0.28 0.85 -1.16
C GLU A 305 0.90 -0.55 -1.01
N PHE A 306 2.22 -0.60 -1.10
CA PHE A 306 3.04 -1.78 -0.91
C PHE A 306 4.43 -1.37 -0.40
N PHE A 307 5.15 -2.31 0.22
CA PHE A 307 6.59 -2.18 0.39
C PHE A 307 7.26 -2.66 -0.89
N GLY A 308 8.05 -1.80 -1.51
CA GLY A 308 8.63 -2.05 -2.81
C GLY A 308 10.15 -1.95 -2.82
N VAL A 309 10.72 -2.54 -3.86
CA VAL A 309 12.10 -2.36 -4.27
C VAL A 309 12.17 -1.05 -5.05
N GLY A 310 12.82 -0.04 -4.49
CA GLY A 310 13.12 1.20 -5.20
C GLY A 310 14.18 0.97 -6.28
N VAL A 311 13.98 1.56 -7.44
CA VAL A 311 14.85 1.48 -8.61
C VAL A 311 15.00 2.88 -9.21
N ASP A 312 16.24 3.34 -9.31
CA ASP A 312 16.69 4.59 -9.92
C ASP A 312 17.61 4.34 -11.14
N GLY A 313 18.09 3.11 -11.29
CA GLY A 313 18.98 2.68 -12.36
C GLY A 313 18.31 1.96 -13.54
N GLY A 314 17.00 1.76 -13.48
CA GLY A 314 16.23 0.94 -14.44
C GLY A 314 16.54 -0.56 -14.39
N ARG A 315 17.14 -1.05 -13.28
CA ARG A 315 17.48 -2.47 -13.07
C ARG A 315 17.23 -2.91 -11.63
N VAL A 316 17.09 -4.20 -11.42
CA VAL A 316 16.98 -4.84 -10.11
C VAL A 316 18.01 -5.94 -9.97
N ALA A 317 18.74 -5.95 -8.86
CA ALA A 317 19.66 -6.99 -8.46
C ALA A 317 18.96 -8.04 -7.58
N LEU A 318 19.20 -9.31 -7.90
CA LEU A 318 18.88 -10.47 -7.08
C LEU A 318 20.20 -11.01 -6.52
N VAL A 319 20.33 -11.10 -5.19
CA VAL A 319 21.59 -11.52 -4.54
C VAL A 319 21.34 -12.17 -3.18
N ASP A 320 22.20 -13.10 -2.76
CA ASP A 320 22.19 -13.60 -1.38
C ASP A 320 22.74 -12.54 -0.42
N ALA A 321 22.12 -12.39 0.74
CA ALA A 321 22.51 -11.40 1.75
C ALA A 321 23.97 -11.52 2.17
N SER A 322 24.55 -12.74 2.15
CA SER A 322 25.96 -12.94 2.50
C SER A 322 26.94 -12.37 1.49
N ALA A 323 26.50 -12.10 0.26
CA ALA A 323 27.34 -11.63 -0.83
C ALA A 323 27.22 -10.13 -1.10
N GLY A 324 26.27 -9.41 -0.48
CA GLY A 324 26.03 -7.99 -0.74
C GLY A 324 27.29 -7.12 -0.64
N ALA A 325 28.14 -7.37 0.37
CA ALA A 325 29.39 -6.63 0.56
C ALA A 325 30.44 -6.92 -0.53
N ALA A 326 30.47 -8.13 -1.08
CA ALA A 326 31.39 -8.50 -2.17
C ALA A 326 30.99 -7.81 -3.49
N PHE A 327 29.69 -7.51 -3.67
CA PHE A 327 29.17 -6.85 -4.86
C PHE A 327 29.19 -5.32 -4.79
N ALA A 328 29.37 -4.70 -3.62
CA ALA A 328 29.36 -3.24 -3.46
C ALA A 328 30.33 -2.53 -4.44
N GLU A 329 31.59 -2.96 -4.50
CA GLU A 329 32.61 -2.38 -5.39
C GLU A 329 32.48 -2.89 -6.85
N LEU A 330 32.02 -4.14 -7.02
CA LEU A 330 31.92 -4.75 -8.35
C LEU A 330 30.81 -4.10 -9.18
N VAL A 331 29.69 -3.76 -8.54
CA VAL A 331 28.53 -3.14 -9.17
C VAL A 331 28.87 -1.77 -9.74
N GLU A 332 29.57 -0.91 -8.99
CA GLU A 332 29.96 0.43 -9.47
C GLU A 332 30.79 0.36 -10.76
N GLY A 333 31.74 -0.58 -10.83
CA GLY A 333 32.58 -0.76 -12.01
C GLY A 333 31.87 -1.44 -13.19
N ALA A 334 30.93 -2.34 -12.92
CA ALA A 334 30.25 -3.16 -13.93
C ALA A 334 28.91 -2.58 -14.41
N TYR A 335 28.40 -1.52 -13.78
CA TYR A 335 27.06 -0.99 -14.06
C TYR A 335 26.81 -0.72 -15.54
N GLY A 336 27.77 -0.06 -16.22
CA GLY A 336 27.67 0.25 -17.65
C GLY A 336 27.74 -0.97 -18.58
N GLU A 337 28.16 -2.13 -18.06
CA GLU A 337 28.25 -3.39 -18.81
C GLU A 337 26.99 -4.26 -18.63
N MET A 338 26.15 -3.95 -17.63
CA MET A 338 24.87 -4.62 -17.40
C MET A 338 23.88 -4.28 -18.52
N THR A 339 23.77 -5.16 -19.50
CA THR A 339 22.97 -4.97 -20.71
C THR A 339 21.98 -6.11 -20.93
N GLY A 340 20.95 -5.86 -21.74
CA GLY A 340 19.89 -6.82 -22.02
C GLY A 340 18.96 -7.04 -20.81
N TRP A 341 18.08 -8.05 -20.96
CA TRP A 341 17.06 -8.36 -19.95
C TRP A 341 17.65 -8.85 -18.63
N ALA A 342 18.75 -9.60 -18.67
CA ALA A 342 19.48 -10.05 -17.50
C ALA A 342 21.00 -10.09 -17.70
N HIS A 343 21.75 -9.87 -16.63
CA HIS A 343 23.21 -9.92 -16.59
C HIS A 343 23.70 -10.54 -15.27
N GLU A 344 24.63 -11.49 -15.33
CA GLU A 344 25.22 -12.13 -14.16
C GLU A 344 26.57 -11.50 -13.80
N LEU A 345 26.75 -11.18 -12.52
CA LEU A 345 28.07 -10.92 -11.92
C LEU A 345 28.37 -12.01 -10.90
N ALA A 346 29.56 -12.62 -10.96
CA ALA A 346 29.98 -13.66 -10.03
C ALA A 346 31.06 -13.16 -9.07
N ALA A 347 30.91 -13.45 -7.77
CA ALA A 347 31.90 -13.15 -6.74
C ALA A 347 31.79 -14.15 -5.58
N ASP A 348 32.93 -14.64 -5.09
CA ASP A 348 33.07 -15.44 -3.86
C ASP A 348 32.09 -16.63 -3.71
N GLY A 349 31.79 -17.35 -4.80
CA GLY A 349 30.89 -18.51 -4.77
C GLY A 349 29.40 -18.17 -4.70
N ALA A 350 29.07 -16.88 -4.76
CA ALA A 350 27.74 -16.35 -5.01
C ALA A 350 27.69 -15.65 -6.37
N ASN A 351 26.50 -15.21 -6.76
CA ASN A 351 26.32 -14.31 -7.90
C ASN A 351 25.24 -13.27 -7.61
N LEU A 352 25.28 -12.21 -8.40
CA LEU A 352 24.25 -11.20 -8.52
C LEU A 352 23.66 -11.34 -9.92
N VAL A 353 22.33 -11.46 -9.99
CA VAL A 353 21.60 -11.44 -11.26
C VAL A 353 20.88 -10.11 -11.37
N SER A 354 21.32 -9.26 -12.31
CA SER A 354 20.74 -7.94 -12.57
C SER A 354 19.74 -8.03 -13.71
N VAL A 355 18.49 -7.62 -13.48
CA VAL A 355 17.38 -7.72 -14.42
C VAL A 355 16.87 -6.32 -14.78
N GLU A 356 16.52 -6.09 -16.05
CA GLU A 356 15.87 -4.84 -16.49
C GLU A 356 14.49 -4.68 -15.82
N SER A 357 14.17 -3.48 -15.32
CA SER A 357 12.94 -3.26 -14.56
C SER A 357 11.84 -2.62 -15.39
N GLY A 358 11.02 -3.41 -16.10
CA GLY A 358 9.79 -2.91 -16.73
C GLY A 358 9.99 -1.63 -17.54
N TRP A 359 9.38 -0.52 -17.09
CA TRP A 359 9.48 0.81 -17.72
C TRP A 359 10.67 1.66 -17.28
N GLY A 360 11.54 1.14 -16.41
CA GLY A 360 12.71 1.81 -15.83
C GLY A 360 12.51 2.08 -14.34
N ASP A 361 12.77 3.31 -13.92
CA ASP A 361 12.77 3.73 -12.52
C ASP A 361 11.37 3.64 -11.89
N GLY A 362 11.33 3.32 -10.60
CA GLY A 362 10.07 3.17 -9.88
C GLY A 362 10.22 2.43 -8.55
N SER A 363 9.10 1.91 -8.06
CA SER A 363 9.07 1.02 -6.91
C SER A 363 8.21 -0.19 -7.24
N TYR A 364 8.75 -1.39 -7.00
CA TYR A 364 8.16 -2.64 -7.46
C TYR A 364 7.92 -3.61 -6.30
N PRO A 365 6.72 -4.19 -6.15
CA PRO A 365 6.47 -5.17 -5.11
C PRO A 365 7.22 -6.48 -5.40
N VAL A 366 7.50 -7.23 -4.34
CA VAL A 366 7.98 -8.60 -4.44
C VAL A 366 6.97 -9.52 -3.77
N TRP A 367 6.60 -10.58 -4.47
CA TRP A 367 5.62 -11.57 -4.02
C TRP A 367 6.30 -12.89 -3.65
N VAL A 368 5.82 -13.55 -2.61
CA VAL A 368 6.16 -14.95 -2.29
C VAL A 368 5.06 -15.87 -2.79
N GLY A 369 5.41 -16.79 -3.69
CA GLY A 369 4.51 -17.83 -4.18
C GLY A 369 4.48 -19.02 -3.23
N ARG A 370 3.29 -19.55 -2.95
CA ARG A 370 3.09 -20.74 -2.12
C ARG A 370 2.22 -21.78 -2.80
N ASP A 371 2.55 -23.05 -2.60
CA ASP A 371 1.74 -24.17 -3.07
C ASP A 371 0.50 -24.42 -2.20
N GLU A 372 -0.30 -25.44 -2.56
CA GLU A 372 -1.52 -25.83 -1.83
C GLU A 372 -1.25 -26.23 -0.37
N GLN A 373 -0.01 -26.57 -0.02
CA GLN A 373 0.41 -26.91 1.33
C GLN A 373 1.03 -25.71 2.09
N GLY A 374 1.04 -24.52 1.48
CA GLY A 374 1.62 -23.30 2.05
C GLY A 374 3.15 -23.24 1.98
N ARG A 375 3.81 -24.16 1.27
CA ARG A 375 5.27 -24.18 1.13
C ARG A 375 5.70 -23.14 0.11
N LEU A 376 6.79 -22.43 0.42
CA LEU A 376 7.38 -21.42 -0.45
C LEU A 376 7.89 -22.06 -1.76
N THR A 377 7.46 -21.54 -2.91
CA THR A 377 7.81 -22.07 -4.24
C THR A 377 8.61 -21.08 -5.08
N CYS A 378 8.43 -19.77 -4.89
CA CYS A 378 9.17 -18.74 -5.62
C CYS A 378 9.13 -17.37 -4.93
N PHE A 379 10.07 -16.50 -5.30
CA PHE A 379 9.96 -15.05 -5.14
C PHE A 379 9.73 -14.43 -6.51
N VAL A 380 8.84 -13.44 -6.63
CA VAL A 380 8.55 -12.76 -7.90
C VAL A 380 8.66 -11.26 -7.71
N VAL A 381 9.62 -10.63 -8.39
CA VAL A 381 9.65 -9.18 -8.58
C VAL A 381 8.67 -8.84 -9.69
N ASP A 382 7.63 -8.08 -9.38
CA ASP A 382 6.58 -7.70 -10.32
C ASP A 382 6.80 -6.25 -10.75
N PHE A 383 7.11 -6.04 -12.03
CA PHE A 383 7.37 -4.71 -12.57
C PHE A 383 6.09 -3.94 -12.92
N LEU A 384 4.93 -4.45 -12.51
CA LEU A 384 3.60 -3.83 -12.61
C LEU A 384 3.13 -3.54 -14.04
N LEU A 385 3.80 -4.10 -15.06
CA LEU A 385 3.40 -3.95 -16.46
C LEU A 385 2.02 -4.54 -16.74
N LEU A 386 1.66 -5.61 -16.02
CA LEU A 386 0.40 -6.30 -16.18
C LEU A 386 -0.64 -5.93 -15.10
N ALA A 387 -0.34 -5.00 -14.19
CA ALA A 387 -1.19 -4.70 -13.02
C ALA A 387 -2.62 -4.20 -13.39
N HIS A 388 -2.78 -3.64 -14.59
CA HIS A 388 -4.07 -3.16 -15.12
C HIS A 388 -4.47 -3.88 -16.42
N ALA A 389 -3.78 -4.95 -16.77
CA ALA A 389 -3.97 -5.64 -18.02
C ALA A 389 -5.28 -6.43 -18.07
N ARG A 390 -5.83 -6.60 -19.27
CA ARG A 390 -6.95 -7.51 -19.53
C ARG A 390 -6.46 -8.72 -20.30
N PRO A 391 -6.75 -9.95 -19.86
CA PRO A 391 -6.44 -11.15 -20.64
C PRO A 391 -7.09 -11.08 -22.02
N ALA A 392 -6.33 -11.41 -23.05
CA ALA A 392 -6.78 -11.46 -24.43
C ALA A 392 -6.77 -12.91 -24.94
N SER A 393 -7.77 -13.26 -25.76
CA SER A 393 -7.93 -14.61 -26.33
C SER A 393 -6.99 -14.94 -27.48
#